data_AF-A0A8J2T4A9-F1
#
_entry.id   AF-A0A8J2T4A9-F1
#
_cell.length_a   1.000
_cell.length_b   1.000
_cell.length_c   1.000
_cell.angle_alpha   90.00
_cell.angle_beta   90.00
_cell.angle_gamma   90.00
#
_symmetry.space_group_name_H-M   'P 1'
#
loop_
_entity.id
_entity.type
_entity.pdbx_description
1 polymer ?
#
loop_
_entity_poly.entity_id
_entity_poly.type
_entity_poly.pdbx_seq_one_letter_code
_entity_poly.pdbx_strand_id
1 'polypeptide(L)'
;MYSPILATYGIRVDQLLETAQDFAKYHQKLNKKLQKLRHRCQLVTKDTKRYATKEKYSKISNEDYNENSNLFGILVLLHAERDLALAEILKLRARQRGKLKKSEKKLVATRLKRALQTTEKLVTLTQDEAQWAVRAQYLVYSKLVRAEYLTYGKSQKHKNSSKISQDLALSFAALEHLHNLSVLPDSVLDLLHEKYEYTLRQHSQTTFSSSDLHNVIVQQVLDAQQDADELVSLLVNNGYKPQIQAMKQSASVKEIQWRAFTAKIYDPQVEALIAEVKLVPVRGAPDYDTKLLKWQQALDKQEERIATQDEEEEDDSLENDQILLAYIKCNALFTSILRDNYLFTQLWLQWNKLGASMASRITKCKEIERIVKNLQKYIQDVMELPGIYQDDELMAQLELTKLYFKLSFTSGCLGRLYQLKGRYLESLALHVDAHHKLEDKLISMDDFQEVLVPGDLLSHKKIAILQRMIKTGWKSVVSLAEYEKFLKKSSQDLYQPSIIEKLDSGRILPAEVSLSNIFPLRPKLIPVPSKPSLFDLAFNYMNYAANDEVSKSPETTTKSDSSASVVPEDTAGKKRGFLGLFRN
;
A
#
# COMPACT_ATOMS: atom_id res chain seq x y z
N MET A 1 17.86 11.24 21.91
CA MET A 1 18.23 10.04 22.69
C MET A 1 18.52 8.90 21.70
N TYR A 2 19.54 8.09 21.93
CA TYR A 2 19.82 6.95 21.05
C TYR A 2 18.77 5.84 21.27
N SER A 3 18.31 5.21 20.20
CA SER A 3 17.30 4.14 20.24
C SER A 3 17.77 2.95 19.39
N PRO A 4 18.03 1.78 20.00
CA PRO A 4 18.42 0.56 19.27
C PRO A 4 17.38 0.11 18.24
N ILE A 5 16.09 0.23 18.55
CA ILE A 5 15.01 -0.18 17.64
C ILE A 5 14.91 0.80 16.47
N LEU A 6 15.02 2.11 16.70
CA LEU A 6 15.04 3.09 15.60
C LEU A 6 16.29 2.94 14.73
N ALA A 7 17.45 2.64 15.33
CA ALA A 7 18.69 2.40 14.61
C ALA A 7 18.68 1.12 13.74
N THR A 8 17.66 0.27 13.89
CA THR A 8 17.46 -0.96 13.11
C THR A 8 16.14 -0.90 12.34
N TYR A 9 15.03 -1.24 12.98
CA TYR A 9 13.69 -1.26 12.37
C TYR A 9 13.21 0.12 11.93
N GLY A 10 13.54 1.20 12.65
CA GLY A 10 13.24 2.57 12.22
C GLY A 10 13.84 2.89 10.84
N ILE A 11 15.11 2.55 10.62
CA ILE A 11 15.77 2.72 9.32
C ILE A 11 15.09 1.89 8.22
N ARG A 12 14.50 0.73 8.55
CA ARG A 12 13.77 -0.08 7.57
C ARG A 12 12.48 0.60 7.13
N VAL A 13 11.75 1.23 8.06
CA VAL A 13 10.55 2.02 7.79
C VAL A 13 10.92 3.23 6.95
N ASP A 14 11.91 4.02 7.37
CA ASP A 14 12.33 5.24 6.67
C ASP A 14 12.78 4.98 5.23
N GLN A 15 13.39 3.81 4.97
CA GLN A 15 13.85 3.42 3.64
C GLN A 15 12.81 2.61 2.85
N LEU A 16 11.62 2.36 3.41
CA LEU A 16 10.53 1.60 2.79
C LEU A 16 11.03 0.27 2.20
N LEU A 17 11.72 -0.52 3.01
CA LEU A 17 12.35 -1.76 2.55
C LEU A 17 11.29 -2.85 2.30
N GLU A 18 10.84 -2.99 1.06
CA GLU A 18 9.83 -3.99 0.68
C GLU A 18 10.42 -5.17 -0.11
N THR A 19 11.36 -4.90 -1.03
CA THR A 19 11.83 -5.92 -1.96
C THR A 19 13.18 -6.54 -1.57
N ALA A 20 13.49 -7.72 -2.13
CA ALA A 20 14.80 -8.34 -1.95
C ALA A 20 15.98 -7.48 -2.46
N GLN A 21 15.73 -6.57 -3.42
CA GLN A 21 16.75 -5.65 -3.92
C GLN A 21 16.99 -4.50 -2.94
N ASP A 22 15.96 -4.00 -2.28
CA ASP A 22 16.07 -2.93 -1.28
C ASP A 22 16.85 -3.43 -0.06
N PHE A 23 16.51 -4.62 0.44
CA PHE A 23 17.27 -5.27 1.50
C PHE A 23 18.72 -5.57 1.09
N ALA A 24 19.00 -5.85 -0.20
CA ALA A 24 20.37 -6.04 -0.68
C ALA A 24 21.17 -4.73 -0.63
N LYS A 25 20.59 -3.59 -1.05
CA LYS A 25 21.20 -2.26 -0.91
C LYS A 25 21.40 -1.90 0.55
N TYR A 26 20.41 -2.13 1.40
CA TYR A 26 20.48 -1.91 2.84
C TYR A 26 21.60 -2.74 3.49
N HIS A 27 21.69 -4.03 3.17
CA HIS A 27 22.75 -4.92 3.63
C HIS A 27 24.15 -4.43 3.20
N GLN A 28 24.31 -3.91 1.98
CA GLN A 28 25.57 -3.30 1.53
C GLN A 28 25.92 -2.03 2.32
N LYS A 29 24.93 -1.15 2.58
CA LYS A 29 25.11 0.04 3.42
C LYS A 29 25.54 -0.34 4.84
N LEU A 30 24.90 -1.35 5.44
CA LEU A 30 25.27 -1.87 6.75
C LEU A 30 26.72 -2.38 6.79
N ASN A 31 27.16 -3.10 5.76
CA ASN A 31 28.56 -3.56 5.69
C ASN A 31 29.56 -2.40 5.67
N LYS A 32 29.31 -1.36 4.87
CA LYS A 32 30.15 -0.16 4.86
C LYS A 32 30.13 0.55 6.21
N LYS A 33 28.96 0.66 6.85
CA LYS A 33 28.82 1.28 8.19
C LYS A 33 29.59 0.48 9.26
N LEU A 34 29.48 -0.85 9.25
CA LEU A 34 30.22 -1.74 10.13
C LEU A 34 31.73 -1.64 9.93
N GLN A 35 32.20 -1.53 8.68
CA GLN A 35 33.62 -1.34 8.40
C GLN A 35 34.12 -0.03 9.04
N LYS A 36 33.40 1.08 8.83
CA LYS A 36 33.74 2.38 9.45
C LYS A 36 33.73 2.31 10.98
N LEU A 37 32.73 1.66 11.57
CA LEU A 37 32.66 1.48 13.03
C LEU A 37 33.82 0.64 13.55
N ARG A 38 34.22 -0.45 12.88
CA ARG A 38 35.40 -1.24 13.27
C ARG A 38 36.68 -0.42 13.26
N HIS A 39 36.85 0.47 12.28
CA HIS A 39 37.99 1.41 12.27
C HIS A 39 37.92 2.38 13.45
N ARG A 40 36.75 2.96 13.71
CA ARG A 40 36.54 3.94 14.80
C ARG A 40 36.75 3.33 16.18
N CYS A 41 36.32 2.08 16.37
CA CYS A 41 36.54 1.30 17.59
C CYS A 41 37.92 0.60 17.64
N GLN A 42 38.82 0.85 16.68
CA GLN A 42 40.17 0.28 16.63
C GLN A 42 40.22 -1.27 16.68
N LEU A 43 39.19 -1.92 16.11
CA LEU A 43 39.03 -3.38 16.07
C LEU A 43 39.64 -4.01 14.80
N VAL A 44 40.22 -3.20 13.91
CA VAL A 44 40.81 -3.68 12.66
C VAL A 44 42.19 -4.29 12.92
N THR A 45 42.32 -5.58 12.59
CA THR A 45 43.59 -6.30 12.62
C THR A 45 44.24 -6.28 11.25
N LYS A 46 45.42 -5.65 11.14
CA LYS A 46 46.20 -5.59 9.88
C LYS A 46 46.90 -6.91 9.59
N ASP A 47 47.35 -7.62 10.63
CA ASP A 47 48.04 -8.90 10.51
C ASP A 47 47.03 -10.07 10.53
N THR A 48 46.95 -10.78 9.40
CA THR A 48 46.03 -11.90 9.21
C THR A 48 46.60 -13.25 9.65
N LYS A 49 47.90 -13.34 9.97
CA LYS A 49 48.50 -14.59 10.49
C LYS A 49 47.97 -14.87 11.90
N ARG A 50 47.41 -16.07 12.11
CA ARG A 50 46.77 -16.49 13.38
C ARG A 50 45.69 -15.50 13.86
N TYR A 51 44.88 -15.00 12.91
CA TYR A 51 43.83 -13.99 13.13
C TYR A 51 42.97 -14.24 14.38
N ALA A 52 42.55 -15.49 14.64
CA ALA A 52 41.70 -15.84 15.78
C ALA A 52 42.29 -15.43 17.15
N THR A 53 43.61 -15.40 17.29
CA THR A 53 44.27 -14.98 18.55
C THR A 53 44.37 -13.46 18.69
N LYS A 54 44.41 -12.75 17.55
CA LYS A 54 44.68 -11.31 17.43
C LYS A 54 43.42 -10.47 17.28
N GLU A 55 42.32 -11.07 16.84
CA GLU A 55 41.06 -10.38 16.65
C GLU A 55 40.52 -9.88 18.00
N LYS A 56 40.06 -8.63 18.00
CA LYS A 56 39.63 -7.91 19.21
C LYS A 56 38.12 -7.93 19.39
N TYR A 57 37.36 -8.30 18.36
CA TYR A 57 35.90 -8.21 18.37
C TYR A 57 35.26 -9.23 19.32
N SER A 58 35.78 -10.44 19.42
CA SER A 58 35.25 -11.41 20.40
C SER A 58 35.59 -11.09 21.85
N LYS A 59 36.58 -10.22 22.08
CA LYS A 59 37.08 -9.85 23.40
C LYS A 59 36.48 -8.55 23.96
N ILE A 60 35.52 -7.93 23.25
CA ILE A 60 34.86 -6.72 23.72
C ILE A 60 34.13 -7.03 25.03
N SER A 61 34.41 -6.25 26.08
CA SER A 61 33.84 -6.40 27.42
C SER A 61 32.75 -5.37 27.72
N ASN A 62 32.12 -5.47 28.90
CA ASN A 62 31.18 -4.45 29.39
C ASN A 62 31.89 -3.14 29.72
N GLU A 63 33.15 -3.21 30.16
CA GLU A 63 33.98 -2.02 30.47
C GLU A 63 34.19 -1.17 29.20
N ASP A 64 34.47 -1.82 28.06
CA ASP A 64 34.62 -1.15 26.76
C ASP A 64 33.35 -0.37 26.37
N TYR A 65 32.17 -0.91 26.70
CA TYR A 65 30.88 -0.27 26.45
C TYR A 65 30.71 0.98 27.30
N ASN A 66 31.03 0.90 28.59
CA ASN A 66 30.90 1.99 29.55
C ASN A 66 31.88 3.14 29.25
N GLU A 67 33.12 2.83 28.83
CA GLU A 67 34.14 3.84 28.50
C GLU A 67 33.85 4.58 27.17
N ASN A 68 33.40 3.88 26.13
CA ASN A 68 33.15 4.44 24.80
C ASN A 68 31.65 4.60 24.49
N SER A 69 30.91 4.87 25.58
CA SER A 69 29.54 5.35 25.80
C SER A 69 28.37 4.84 24.96
N ASN A 70 28.55 4.18 23.80
CA ASN A 70 27.49 3.58 22.94
C ASN A 70 28.04 2.92 21.66
N LEU A 71 29.27 3.23 21.24
CA LEU A 71 29.79 2.83 19.92
C LEU A 71 29.90 1.30 19.77
N PHE A 72 30.36 0.61 20.82
CA PHE A 72 30.45 -0.86 20.82
C PHE A 72 29.06 -1.51 20.80
N GLY A 73 28.08 -0.97 21.54
CA GLY A 73 26.70 -1.44 21.48
C GLY A 73 26.10 -1.28 20.07
N ILE A 74 26.29 -0.12 19.44
CA ILE A 74 25.85 0.12 18.04
C ILE A 74 26.54 -0.86 17.08
N LEU A 75 27.85 -1.08 17.24
CA LEU A 75 28.61 -1.99 16.39
C LEU A 75 28.05 -3.42 16.46
N VAL A 76 27.84 -3.95 17.67
CA VAL A 76 27.34 -5.32 17.87
C VAL A 76 25.88 -5.43 17.41
N LEU A 77 25.05 -4.43 17.68
CA LEU A 77 23.67 -4.34 17.19
C LEU A 77 23.60 -4.41 15.66
N LEU A 78 24.35 -3.54 14.98
CA LEU A 78 24.36 -3.50 13.51
C LEU A 78 24.98 -4.76 12.88
N HIS A 79 25.83 -5.47 13.63
CA HIS A 79 26.35 -6.76 13.19
C HIS A 79 25.25 -7.82 13.16
N ALA A 80 24.42 -7.91 14.22
CA ALA A 80 23.24 -8.77 14.22
C ALA A 80 22.26 -8.38 13.10
N GLU A 81 21.99 -7.08 12.93
CA GLU A 81 21.09 -6.55 11.91
C GLU A 81 21.55 -6.89 10.48
N ARG A 82 22.86 -6.89 10.22
CA ARG A 82 23.41 -7.32 8.94
C ARG A 82 23.05 -8.79 8.65
N ASP A 83 23.22 -9.68 9.61
CA ASP A 83 22.89 -11.10 9.41
C ASP A 83 21.37 -11.33 9.27
N LEU A 84 20.53 -10.55 9.97
CA LEU A 84 19.07 -10.53 9.77
C LEU A 84 18.68 -10.03 8.38
N ALA A 85 19.25 -8.92 7.92
CA ALA A 85 18.97 -8.37 6.59
C ALA A 85 19.30 -9.39 5.49
N LEU A 86 20.40 -10.12 5.63
CA LEU A 86 20.75 -11.19 4.68
C LEU A 86 19.75 -12.35 4.72
N ALA A 87 19.26 -12.73 5.91
CA ALA A 87 18.21 -13.74 6.03
C ALA A 87 16.91 -13.27 5.36
N GLU A 88 16.52 -12.00 5.52
CA GLU A 88 15.32 -11.43 4.89
C GLU A 88 15.41 -11.41 3.36
N ILE A 89 16.57 -11.06 2.78
CA ILE A 89 16.82 -11.15 1.33
C ILE A 89 16.48 -12.56 0.82
N LEU A 90 16.94 -13.60 1.52
CA LEU A 90 16.73 -14.99 1.12
C LEU A 90 15.26 -15.41 1.28
N LYS A 91 14.59 -14.98 2.36
CA LYS A 91 13.15 -15.20 2.56
C LYS A 91 12.32 -14.55 1.46
N LEU A 92 12.60 -13.29 1.10
CA LEU A 92 11.90 -12.55 0.04
C LEU A 92 12.13 -13.19 -1.34
N ARG A 93 13.36 -13.59 -1.67
CA ARG A 93 13.64 -14.34 -2.91
C ARG A 93 12.91 -15.67 -2.96
N ALA A 94 12.73 -16.34 -1.83
CA ALA A 94 11.95 -17.57 -1.76
C ALA A 94 10.45 -17.32 -2.00
N ARG A 95 9.88 -16.25 -1.41
CA ARG A 95 8.49 -15.83 -1.67
C ARG A 95 8.27 -15.54 -3.15
N GLN A 96 9.16 -14.79 -3.80
CA GLN A 96 9.09 -14.49 -5.24
C GLN A 96 9.13 -15.74 -6.13
N ARG A 97 9.86 -16.78 -5.71
CA ARG A 97 9.99 -18.05 -6.45
C ARG A 97 8.97 -19.11 -6.03
N GLY A 98 8.17 -18.86 -4.99
CA GLY A 98 7.27 -19.85 -4.36
C GLY A 98 7.96 -20.97 -3.57
N LYS A 99 9.29 -21.03 -3.51
CA LYS A 99 10.04 -22.03 -2.72
C LYS A 99 11.42 -21.57 -2.27
N LEU A 100 11.85 -22.05 -1.10
CA LEU A 100 13.19 -21.82 -0.55
C LEU A 100 14.13 -22.96 -0.95
N LYS A 101 15.28 -22.66 -1.57
CA LYS A 101 16.26 -23.69 -1.97
C LYS A 101 16.89 -24.34 -0.73
N LYS A 102 17.29 -25.62 -0.82
CA LYS A 102 17.96 -26.33 0.30
C LYS A 102 19.22 -25.61 0.81
N SER A 103 20.05 -25.12 -0.12
CA SER A 103 21.26 -24.35 0.21
C SER A 103 20.94 -23.02 0.91
N GLU A 104 19.94 -22.31 0.43
CA GLU A 104 19.47 -21.06 1.03
C GLU A 104 18.83 -21.30 2.41
N LYS A 105 18.08 -22.39 2.60
CA LYS A 105 17.53 -22.78 3.89
C LYS A 105 18.63 -22.99 4.94
N LYS A 106 19.70 -23.70 4.58
CA LYS A 106 20.89 -23.88 5.45
C LYS A 106 21.56 -22.54 5.77
N LEU A 107 21.64 -21.65 4.78
CA LEU A 107 22.23 -20.33 4.95
C LEU A 107 21.37 -19.43 5.87
N VAL A 108 20.05 -19.39 5.68
CA VAL A 108 19.11 -18.66 6.55
C VAL A 108 19.27 -19.14 8.00
N ALA A 109 19.24 -20.45 8.22
CA ALA A 109 19.44 -21.04 9.55
C ALA A 109 20.78 -20.62 10.18
N THR A 110 21.87 -20.65 9.40
CA THR A 110 23.20 -20.25 9.87
C THR A 110 23.24 -18.75 10.22
N ARG A 111 22.63 -17.90 9.42
CA ARG A 111 22.61 -16.44 9.62
C ARG A 111 21.76 -16.04 10.81
N LEU A 112 20.58 -16.62 10.96
CA LEU A 112 19.73 -16.39 12.14
C LEU A 112 20.39 -16.89 13.42
N LYS A 113 21.07 -18.05 13.39
CA LYS A 113 21.85 -18.54 14.54
C LYS A 113 22.96 -17.56 14.93
N ARG A 114 23.69 -17.01 13.95
CA ARG A 114 24.74 -16.00 14.20
C ARG A 114 24.16 -14.70 14.72
N ALA A 115 23.02 -14.26 14.19
CA ALA A 115 22.32 -13.08 14.70
C ALA A 115 21.96 -13.27 16.17
N LEU A 116 21.38 -14.42 16.54
CA LEU A 116 21.06 -14.76 17.94
C LEU A 116 22.30 -14.73 18.83
N GLN A 117 23.39 -15.38 18.43
CA GLN A 117 24.63 -15.38 19.22
C GLN A 117 25.21 -13.97 19.38
N THR A 118 25.01 -13.11 18.38
CA THR A 118 25.47 -11.72 18.41
C THR A 118 24.58 -10.87 19.31
N THR A 119 23.26 -11.09 19.33
CA THR A 119 22.34 -10.39 20.24
C THR A 119 22.49 -10.88 21.68
N GLU A 120 22.78 -12.15 21.91
CA GLU A 120 23.08 -12.64 23.26
C GLU A 120 24.34 -11.96 23.82
N LYS A 121 25.39 -11.79 23.00
CA LYS A 121 26.56 -10.98 23.34
C LYS A 121 26.22 -9.51 23.55
N LEU A 122 25.30 -8.95 22.76
CA LEU A 122 24.85 -7.56 22.93
C LEU A 122 24.17 -7.36 24.27
N VAL A 123 23.29 -8.29 24.67
CA VAL A 123 22.59 -8.23 25.95
C VAL A 123 23.56 -8.37 27.11
N THR A 124 24.59 -9.22 27.03
CA THR A 124 25.63 -9.28 28.08
C THR A 124 26.46 -8.00 28.11
N LEU A 125 26.84 -7.47 26.95
CA LEU A 125 27.68 -6.27 26.80
C LEU A 125 27.02 -4.99 27.35
N THR A 126 25.69 -4.92 27.28
CA THR A 126 24.89 -3.73 27.65
C THR A 126 24.18 -3.90 28.99
N GLN A 127 24.67 -4.77 29.87
CA GLN A 127 24.04 -5.03 31.18
C GLN A 127 23.97 -3.78 32.06
N ASP A 128 25.03 -2.97 32.08
CA ASP A 128 25.16 -1.78 32.93
C ASP A 128 24.59 -0.51 32.28
N GLU A 129 23.70 -0.65 31.30
CA GLU A 129 23.10 0.49 30.60
C GLU A 129 22.24 1.33 31.57
N ALA A 130 22.66 2.59 31.79
CA ALA A 130 22.01 3.51 32.72
C ALA A 130 20.59 3.88 32.28
N GLN A 131 20.33 3.96 30.97
CA GLN A 131 19.01 4.31 30.44
C GLN A 131 18.13 3.06 30.30
N TRP A 132 17.17 2.88 31.22
CA TRP A 132 16.27 1.72 31.20
C TRP A 132 15.56 1.53 29.85
N ALA A 133 15.15 2.61 29.18
CA ALA A 133 14.44 2.55 27.91
C ALA A 133 15.35 2.03 26.77
N VAL A 134 16.66 2.33 26.82
CA VAL A 134 17.66 1.80 25.87
C VAL A 134 17.93 0.34 26.18
N ARG A 135 18.06 -0.02 27.46
CA ARG A 135 18.22 -1.41 27.91
C ARG A 135 17.04 -2.28 27.49
N ALA A 136 15.81 -1.82 27.72
CA ALA A 136 14.59 -2.50 27.31
C ALA A 136 14.57 -2.74 25.79
N GLN A 137 14.98 -1.75 24.99
CA GLN A 137 15.07 -1.91 23.53
C GLN A 137 16.09 -2.96 23.07
N TYR A 138 17.23 -3.10 23.76
CA TYR A 138 18.19 -4.18 23.49
C TYR A 138 17.61 -5.56 23.80
N LEU A 139 16.89 -5.69 24.92
CA LEU A 139 16.22 -6.92 25.32
C LEU A 139 15.10 -7.30 24.33
N VAL A 140 14.27 -6.34 23.94
CA VAL A 140 13.22 -6.50 22.91
C VAL A 140 13.84 -6.97 21.59
N TYR A 141 14.89 -6.28 21.11
CA TYR A 141 15.56 -6.67 19.87
C TYR A 141 16.10 -8.11 19.94
N SER A 142 16.70 -8.50 21.07
CA SER A 142 17.17 -9.88 21.27
C SER A 142 16.04 -10.91 21.27
N LYS A 143 14.91 -10.63 21.93
CA LYS A 143 13.73 -11.50 21.94
C LYS A 143 13.12 -11.65 20.54
N LEU A 144 13.01 -10.57 19.76
CA LEU A 144 12.57 -10.62 18.35
C LEU A 144 13.49 -11.48 17.47
N VAL A 145 14.82 -11.37 17.64
CA VAL A 145 15.80 -12.20 16.91
C VAL A 145 15.69 -13.67 17.31
N ARG A 146 15.44 -13.96 18.59
CA ARG A 146 15.20 -15.31 19.09
C ARG A 146 13.94 -15.92 18.50
N ALA A 147 12.84 -15.16 18.46
CA ALA A 147 11.61 -15.59 17.80
C ALA A 147 11.82 -15.91 16.31
N GLU A 148 12.54 -15.06 15.57
CA GLU A 148 12.91 -15.32 14.16
C GLU A 148 13.73 -16.61 14.00
N TYR A 149 14.73 -16.82 14.85
CA TYR A 149 15.56 -18.03 14.80
C TYR A 149 14.77 -19.29 15.14
N LEU A 150 13.92 -19.27 16.18
CA LEU A 150 13.07 -20.41 16.55
C LEU A 150 12.02 -20.71 15.46
N THR A 151 11.55 -19.68 14.76
CA THR A 151 10.53 -19.82 13.70
C THR A 151 11.11 -20.34 12.39
N TYR A 152 12.25 -19.79 11.94
CA TYR A 152 12.78 -20.06 10.59
C TYR A 152 14.15 -20.73 10.58
N GLY A 153 14.94 -20.59 11.65
CA GLY A 153 16.32 -21.06 11.70
C GLY A 153 16.50 -22.47 12.25
N LYS A 154 15.74 -22.85 13.27
CA LYS A 154 15.85 -24.17 13.92
C LYS A 154 15.00 -25.21 13.20
N SER A 155 15.62 -26.25 12.65
CA SER A 155 14.90 -27.38 12.03
C SER A 155 14.57 -28.41 13.09
N GLN A 156 13.38 -28.32 13.70
CA GLN A 156 12.84 -29.34 14.61
C GLN A 156 11.45 -29.78 14.13
N LYS A 157 11.07 -31.03 14.45
CA LYS A 157 9.72 -31.57 14.12
C LYS A 157 8.61 -30.73 14.77
N HIS A 158 8.82 -30.34 16.03
CA HIS A 158 7.96 -29.41 16.75
C HIS A 158 8.76 -28.15 17.08
N LYS A 159 8.22 -26.98 16.72
CA LYS A 159 8.77 -25.70 17.14
C LYS A 159 8.40 -25.46 18.60
N ASN A 160 9.26 -24.76 19.34
CA ASN A 160 8.97 -24.40 20.73
C ASN A 160 7.98 -23.23 20.78
N SER A 161 6.70 -23.51 20.51
CA SER A 161 5.64 -22.50 20.37
C SER A 161 5.49 -21.64 21.62
N SER A 162 5.55 -22.22 22.81
CA SER A 162 5.48 -21.51 24.09
C SER A 162 6.55 -20.42 24.20
N LYS A 163 7.80 -20.74 23.87
CA LYS A 163 8.89 -19.76 23.92
C LYS A 163 8.79 -18.68 22.84
N ILE A 164 8.28 -19.03 21.65
CA ILE A 164 8.05 -18.07 20.57
C ILE A 164 6.95 -17.08 20.97
N SER A 165 5.82 -17.56 21.48
CA SER A 165 4.72 -16.69 21.92
C SER A 165 5.18 -15.80 23.06
N GLN A 166 5.87 -16.36 24.07
CA GLN A 166 6.42 -15.59 25.21
C GLN A 166 7.36 -14.47 24.75
N ASP A 167 8.38 -14.77 23.93
CA ASP A 167 9.32 -13.76 23.46
C ASP A 167 8.63 -12.63 22.65
N LEU A 168 7.63 -12.98 21.84
CA LEU A 168 6.87 -12.02 21.04
C LEU A 168 5.89 -11.18 21.89
N ALA A 169 5.16 -11.80 22.81
CA ALA A 169 4.23 -11.11 23.70
C ALA A 169 4.95 -10.09 24.59
N LEU A 170 6.07 -10.49 25.21
CA LEU A 170 6.90 -9.58 26.01
C LEU A 170 7.45 -8.43 25.15
N SER A 171 7.81 -8.71 23.90
CA SER A 171 8.26 -7.68 22.97
C SER A 171 7.13 -6.69 22.63
N PHE A 172 5.92 -7.17 22.39
CA PHE A 172 4.77 -6.31 22.07
C PHE A 172 4.37 -5.43 23.25
N ALA A 173 4.25 -6.00 24.46
CA ALA A 173 3.99 -5.23 25.68
C ALA A 173 5.04 -4.12 25.91
N ALA A 174 6.32 -4.43 25.68
CA ALA A 174 7.39 -3.45 25.80
C ALA A 174 7.32 -2.35 24.72
N LEU A 175 7.00 -2.71 23.48
CA LEU A 175 6.89 -1.77 22.36
C LEU A 175 5.72 -0.81 22.57
N GLU A 176 4.55 -1.32 22.98
CA GLU A 176 3.38 -0.50 23.30
C GLU A 176 3.66 0.47 24.45
N HIS A 177 4.33 0.01 25.51
CA HIS A 177 4.70 0.88 26.63
C HIS A 177 5.68 1.98 26.21
N LEU A 178 6.74 1.61 25.46
CA LEU A 178 7.72 2.58 24.95
C LEU A 178 7.09 3.57 23.97
N HIS A 179 6.09 3.13 23.20
CA HIS A 179 5.32 4.00 22.33
C HIS A 179 4.44 4.98 23.12
N ASN A 180 3.72 4.52 24.16
CA ASN A 180 2.94 5.39 25.05
C ASN A 180 3.79 6.46 25.73
N LEU A 181 5.06 6.15 26.02
CA LEU A 181 6.05 7.10 26.54
C LEU A 181 6.68 8.00 25.46
N SER A 182 6.19 7.96 24.23
CA SER A 182 6.68 8.74 23.08
C SER A 182 8.16 8.47 22.72
N VAL A 183 8.71 7.30 23.09
CA VAL A 183 10.08 6.89 22.75
C VAL A 183 10.15 6.30 21.34
N LEU A 184 9.07 5.66 20.89
CA LEU A 184 8.95 5.02 19.58
C LEU A 184 7.80 5.63 18.77
N PRO A 185 8.00 5.90 17.46
CA PRO A 185 6.94 6.40 16.57
C PRO A 185 5.95 5.28 16.20
N ASP A 186 4.70 5.67 15.90
CA ASP A 186 3.62 4.77 15.47
C ASP A 186 4.05 3.83 14.32
N SER A 187 4.73 4.40 13.32
CA SER A 187 5.13 3.69 12.11
C SER A 187 6.04 2.49 12.33
N VAL A 188 6.85 2.52 13.41
CA VAL A 188 7.73 1.39 13.77
C VAL A 188 6.96 0.33 14.55
N LEU A 189 6.01 0.74 15.38
CA LEU A 189 5.12 -0.17 16.11
C LEU A 189 4.24 -0.94 15.12
N ASP A 190 3.63 -0.24 14.15
CA ASP A 190 2.82 -0.83 13.09
C ASP A 190 3.61 -1.86 12.27
N LEU A 191 4.82 -1.53 11.83
CA LEU A 191 5.69 -2.45 11.09
C LEU A 191 5.97 -3.74 11.89
N LEU A 192 6.26 -3.62 13.19
CA LEU A 192 6.58 -4.76 14.04
C LEU A 192 5.34 -5.62 14.32
N HIS A 193 4.18 -5.00 14.52
CA HIS A 193 2.90 -5.70 14.63
C HIS A 193 2.57 -6.45 13.34
N GLU A 194 2.55 -5.77 12.18
CA GLU A 194 2.31 -6.40 10.87
C GLU A 194 3.24 -7.59 10.60
N LYS A 195 4.52 -7.47 11.01
CA LYS A 195 5.51 -8.51 10.78
C LYS A 195 5.33 -9.74 11.67
N TYR A 196 5.02 -9.55 12.96
CA TYR A 196 5.10 -10.61 13.97
C TYR A 196 3.76 -11.06 14.53
N GLU A 197 2.68 -10.30 14.39
CA GLU A 197 1.38 -10.60 14.99
C GLU A 197 0.83 -11.94 14.50
N TYR A 198 0.92 -12.22 13.19
CA TYR A 198 0.53 -13.52 12.65
C TYR A 198 1.32 -14.68 13.28
N THR A 199 2.62 -14.47 13.52
CA THR A 199 3.48 -15.48 14.14
C THR A 199 3.11 -15.68 15.60
N LEU A 200 2.79 -14.60 16.32
CA LEU A 200 2.28 -14.66 17.69
C LEU A 200 0.99 -15.46 17.74
N ARG A 201 -0.01 -15.11 16.91
CA ARG A 201 -1.31 -15.81 16.81
C ARG A 201 -1.16 -17.30 16.46
N GLN A 202 -0.23 -17.62 15.55
CA GLN A 202 0.03 -19.01 15.16
C GLN A 202 0.59 -19.85 16.32
N HIS A 203 1.39 -19.24 17.20
CA HIS A 203 2.10 -19.93 18.28
C HIS A 203 1.42 -19.81 19.65
N SER A 204 0.41 -18.95 19.80
CA SER A 204 -0.37 -18.77 21.03
C SER A 204 -1.50 -19.79 21.22
N GLN A 205 -1.82 -20.64 20.23
CA GLN A 205 -2.84 -21.71 20.28
C GLN A 205 -4.28 -21.27 20.68
N THR A 206 -4.51 -19.99 21.00
CA THR A 206 -5.74 -19.51 21.68
C THR A 206 -6.08 -18.06 21.33
N THR A 207 -6.04 -17.65 20.06
CA THR A 207 -6.35 -16.26 19.70
C THR A 207 -7.09 -16.15 18.37
N PHE A 208 -8.38 -15.80 18.45
CA PHE A 208 -9.23 -15.46 17.30
C PHE A 208 -9.64 -13.98 17.29
N SER A 209 -9.71 -13.33 18.46
CA SER A 209 -10.01 -11.89 18.61
C SER A 209 -8.78 -11.05 19.02
N SER A 210 -8.83 -9.74 18.73
CA SER A 210 -7.83 -8.75 19.17
C SER A 210 -7.82 -8.58 20.71
N SER A 211 -8.98 -8.68 21.35
CA SER A 211 -9.10 -8.68 22.82
C SER A 211 -8.42 -9.89 23.45
N ASP A 212 -8.55 -11.06 22.83
CA ASP A 212 -7.95 -12.30 23.31
C ASP A 212 -6.43 -12.23 23.18
N LEU A 213 -5.94 -11.63 22.09
CA LEU A 213 -4.51 -11.41 21.88
C LEU A 213 -3.92 -10.48 22.95
N HIS A 214 -4.60 -9.38 23.26
CA HIS A 214 -4.20 -8.50 24.38
C HIS A 214 -4.17 -9.26 25.70
N ASN A 215 -5.19 -10.05 25.99
CA ASN A 215 -5.26 -10.84 27.22
C ASN A 215 -4.15 -11.90 27.28
N VAL A 216 -3.84 -12.59 26.19
CA VAL A 216 -2.71 -13.53 26.11
C VAL A 216 -1.38 -12.82 26.35
N ILE A 217 -1.18 -11.63 25.77
CA ILE A 217 0.04 -10.85 26.02
C ILE A 217 0.15 -10.53 27.51
N VAL A 218 -0.93 -10.03 28.12
CA VAL A 218 -0.96 -9.69 29.54
C VAL A 218 -0.68 -10.91 30.42
N GLN A 219 -1.28 -12.07 30.13
CA GLN A 219 -1.02 -13.31 30.87
C GLN A 219 0.46 -13.72 30.77
N GLN A 220 1.05 -13.68 29.58
CA GLN A 220 2.47 -14.03 29.43
C GLN A 220 3.41 -13.03 30.10
N VAL A 221 3.02 -11.76 30.23
CA VAL A 221 3.75 -10.79 31.03
C VAL A 221 3.66 -11.11 32.52
N LEU A 222 2.49 -11.52 33.02
CA LEU A 222 2.30 -11.93 34.42
C LEU A 222 3.10 -13.19 34.75
N ASP A 223 3.09 -14.20 33.87
CA ASP A 223 3.89 -15.42 34.03
C ASP A 223 5.39 -15.10 34.05
N ALA A 224 5.86 -14.28 33.11
CA ALA A 224 7.26 -13.86 33.05
C ALA A 224 7.68 -12.96 34.22
N GLN A 225 6.74 -12.28 34.89
CA GLN A 225 7.00 -11.55 36.11
C GLN A 225 7.31 -12.50 37.28
N GLN A 226 6.66 -13.67 37.32
CA GLN A 226 6.96 -14.71 38.32
C GLN A 226 8.34 -15.34 38.06
N ASP A 227 8.71 -15.52 36.79
CA ASP A 227 10.01 -16.05 36.37
C ASP A 227 11.18 -15.05 36.52
N ALA A 228 10.92 -13.84 37.02
CA ALA A 228 11.89 -12.75 37.17
C ALA A 228 12.61 -12.34 35.86
N ASP A 229 11.88 -12.28 34.74
CA ASP A 229 12.46 -11.79 33.47
C ASP A 229 12.86 -10.31 33.57
N GLU A 230 14.10 -10.01 33.17
CA GLU A 230 14.70 -8.68 33.25
C GLU A 230 13.85 -7.62 32.54
N LEU A 231 13.29 -7.92 31.36
CA LEU A 231 12.52 -6.95 30.59
C LEU A 231 11.24 -6.55 31.33
N VAL A 232 10.53 -7.53 31.91
CA VAL A 232 9.29 -7.28 32.64
C VAL A 232 9.55 -6.47 33.90
N SER A 233 10.61 -6.80 34.63
CA SER A 233 11.01 -6.05 35.83
C SER A 233 11.28 -4.57 35.51
N LEU A 234 11.95 -4.27 34.39
CA LEU A 234 12.20 -2.91 33.94
C LEU A 234 10.90 -2.19 33.54
N LEU A 235 9.96 -2.86 32.87
CA LEU A 235 8.68 -2.27 32.47
C LEU A 235 7.81 -1.90 33.67
N VAL A 236 7.65 -2.83 34.62
CA VAL A 236 6.80 -2.64 35.82
C VAL A 236 7.37 -1.52 36.69
N ASN A 237 8.69 -1.48 36.89
CA ASN A 237 9.35 -0.40 37.65
C ASN A 237 9.17 0.98 37.00
N ASN A 238 8.93 1.03 35.69
CA ASN A 238 8.72 2.26 34.92
C ASN A 238 7.25 2.46 34.50
N GLY A 239 6.31 1.98 35.32
CA GLY A 239 4.90 2.36 35.23
C GLY A 239 4.02 1.49 34.32
N TYR A 240 4.54 0.39 33.78
CA TYR A 240 3.72 -0.57 33.05
C TYR A 240 2.79 -1.32 34.01
N LYS A 241 1.49 -1.29 33.75
CA LYS A 241 0.47 -2.00 34.54
C LYS A 241 -0.23 -3.04 33.66
N PRO A 242 0.02 -4.34 33.84
CA PRO A 242 -0.71 -5.37 33.11
C PRO A 242 -2.19 -5.33 33.51
N GLN A 243 -3.06 -5.00 32.56
CA GLN A 243 -4.52 -4.99 32.74
C GLN A 243 -5.16 -5.94 31.74
N ILE A 244 -5.84 -6.96 32.26
CA ILE A 244 -6.68 -7.86 31.47
C ILE A 244 -7.89 -7.07 31.02
N GLN A 245 -8.14 -7.01 29.72
CA GLN A 245 -9.36 -6.44 29.19
C GLN A 245 -10.47 -7.46 29.46
N ALA A 246 -11.35 -7.16 30.41
CA ALA A 246 -12.59 -7.90 30.56
C ALA A 246 -13.33 -7.84 29.22
N MET A 247 -13.75 -9.01 28.71
CA MET A 247 -14.75 -9.06 27.65
C MET A 247 -15.90 -8.16 28.08
N LYS A 248 -16.13 -7.06 27.37
CA LYS A 248 -17.36 -6.30 27.55
C LYS A 248 -18.47 -7.28 27.20
N GLN A 249 -19.19 -7.77 28.22
CA GLN A 249 -20.46 -8.45 28.02
C GLN A 249 -21.33 -7.46 27.23
N SER A 250 -21.41 -7.69 25.93
CA SER A 250 -22.33 -6.99 25.06
C SER A 250 -23.74 -7.35 25.52
N ALA A 251 -24.65 -6.38 25.49
CA ALA A 251 -26.06 -6.61 25.75
C ALA A 251 -26.54 -7.84 24.97
N SER A 252 -27.15 -8.79 25.68
CA SER A 252 -27.71 -10.03 25.12
C SER A 252 -28.74 -9.67 24.06
N VAL A 253 -28.44 -9.93 22.78
CA VAL A 253 -29.39 -9.74 21.67
C VAL A 253 -30.21 -11.02 21.57
N LYS A 254 -31.27 -11.13 22.38
CA LYS A 254 -32.13 -12.33 22.40
C LYS A 254 -33.04 -12.45 21.18
N GLU A 255 -33.32 -11.32 20.54
CA GLU A 255 -34.23 -11.22 19.38
C GLU A 255 -33.61 -10.32 18.31
N ILE A 256 -33.77 -10.74 17.05
CA ILE A 256 -33.32 -10.03 15.86
C ILE A 256 -34.53 -9.75 14.96
N GLN A 257 -34.60 -8.52 14.46
CA GLN A 257 -35.55 -8.17 13.40
C GLN A 257 -34.89 -8.39 12.04
N TRP A 258 -35.53 -9.21 11.21
CA TRP A 258 -35.17 -9.48 9.83
C TRP A 258 -36.36 -9.16 8.93
N ARG A 259 -36.37 -7.95 8.34
CA ARG A 259 -37.48 -7.44 7.53
C ARG A 259 -38.80 -7.52 8.32
N ALA A 260 -39.81 -8.23 7.82
CA ALA A 260 -41.10 -8.42 8.48
C ALA A 260 -41.07 -9.50 9.59
N PHE A 261 -39.97 -10.23 9.75
CA PHE A 261 -39.86 -11.36 10.67
C PHE A 261 -39.04 -11.00 11.92
N THR A 262 -39.40 -11.61 13.04
CA THR A 262 -38.66 -11.56 14.30
C THR A 262 -38.12 -12.95 14.61
N ALA A 263 -36.80 -13.09 14.67
CA ALA A 263 -36.15 -14.36 15.01
C ALA A 263 -35.55 -14.31 16.41
N LYS A 264 -35.80 -15.36 17.20
CA LYS A 264 -35.19 -15.59 18.50
C LYS A 264 -33.86 -16.32 18.34
N ILE A 265 -32.86 -15.91 19.11
CA ILE A 265 -31.57 -16.61 19.14
C ILE A 265 -31.58 -17.56 20.33
N TYR A 266 -31.57 -18.86 20.06
CA TYR A 266 -31.53 -19.88 21.12
C TYR A 266 -30.11 -20.24 21.54
N ASP A 267 -29.12 -20.17 20.63
CA ASP A 267 -27.72 -20.48 20.95
C ASP A 267 -27.01 -19.24 21.57
N PRO A 268 -26.57 -19.30 22.84
CA PRO A 268 -25.85 -18.21 23.49
C PRO A 268 -24.51 -17.87 22.80
N GLN A 269 -23.91 -18.81 22.07
CA GLN A 269 -22.67 -18.58 21.34
C GLN A 269 -22.90 -17.76 20.08
N VAL A 270 -23.97 -18.04 19.33
CA VAL A 270 -24.39 -17.23 18.17
C VAL A 270 -24.78 -15.82 18.62
N GLU A 271 -25.49 -15.72 19.75
CA GLU A 271 -25.83 -14.42 20.37
C GLU A 271 -24.58 -13.58 20.68
N ALA A 272 -23.59 -14.19 21.35
CA ALA A 272 -22.33 -13.51 21.66
C ALA A 272 -21.59 -13.07 20.39
N LEU A 273 -21.48 -13.93 19.38
CA LEU A 273 -20.82 -13.60 18.12
C LEU A 273 -21.50 -12.44 17.38
N ILE A 274 -22.83 -12.42 17.31
CA ILE A 274 -23.59 -11.35 16.65
C ILE A 274 -23.42 -10.02 17.41
N ALA A 275 -23.46 -10.07 18.75
CA ALA A 275 -23.29 -8.89 19.57
C ALA A 275 -21.86 -8.33 19.46
N GLU A 276 -20.85 -9.19 19.40
CA GLU A 276 -19.47 -8.79 19.15
C GLU A 276 -19.26 -8.16 17.77
N VAL A 277 -19.89 -8.69 16.72
CA VAL A 277 -19.78 -8.14 15.36
C VAL A 277 -20.29 -6.70 15.28
N LYS A 278 -21.40 -6.41 15.97
CA LYS A 278 -21.97 -5.04 16.02
C LYS A 278 -21.02 -4.05 16.67
N LEU A 279 -20.17 -4.50 17.59
CA LEU A 279 -19.23 -3.64 18.33
C LEU A 279 -17.91 -3.37 17.59
N VAL A 280 -17.53 -4.18 16.59
CA VAL A 280 -16.26 -3.97 15.88
C VAL A 280 -16.32 -2.65 15.09
N PRO A 281 -15.47 -1.64 15.42
CA PRO A 281 -15.39 -0.41 14.64
C PRO A 281 -14.75 -0.70 13.29
N VAL A 282 -15.22 -0.04 12.24
CA VAL A 282 -14.69 -0.22 10.89
C VAL A 282 -13.81 0.98 10.54
N ARG A 283 -12.51 0.77 10.43
CA ARG A 283 -11.50 1.78 10.03
C ARG A 283 -10.76 1.37 8.75
N GLY A 284 -10.61 0.07 8.49
CA GLY A 284 -9.95 -0.44 7.28
C GLY A 284 -10.42 -1.81 6.82
N ALA A 285 -9.77 -2.32 5.76
CA ALA A 285 -10.04 -3.66 5.22
C ALA A 285 -9.86 -4.81 6.24
N PRO A 286 -8.86 -4.80 7.13
CA PRO A 286 -8.68 -5.86 8.12
C PRO A 286 -9.87 -5.98 9.10
N ASP A 287 -10.52 -4.86 9.43
CA ASP A 287 -11.67 -4.88 10.34
C ASP A 287 -12.84 -5.63 9.72
N TYR A 288 -13.04 -5.51 8.40
CA TYR A 288 -14.03 -6.32 7.69
C TYR A 288 -13.67 -7.81 7.71
N ASP A 289 -12.39 -8.17 7.65
CA ASP A 289 -11.96 -9.58 7.77
C ASP A 289 -12.30 -10.14 9.15
N THR A 290 -12.12 -9.36 10.20
CA THR A 290 -12.52 -9.78 11.55
C THR A 290 -14.04 -9.94 11.68
N LYS A 291 -14.83 -9.02 11.11
CA LYS A 291 -16.30 -9.14 11.07
C LYS A 291 -16.75 -10.38 10.29
N LEU A 292 -16.13 -10.62 9.14
CA LEU A 292 -16.45 -11.77 8.30
C LEU A 292 -16.11 -13.09 8.95
N LEU A 293 -14.98 -13.18 9.66
CA LEU A 293 -14.62 -14.36 10.42
C LEU A 293 -15.68 -14.68 11.49
N LYS A 294 -16.14 -13.66 12.22
CA LYS A 294 -17.19 -13.84 13.24
C LYS A 294 -18.53 -14.21 12.63
N TRP A 295 -18.91 -13.62 11.49
CA TRP A 295 -20.11 -14.03 10.76
C TRP A 295 -20.03 -15.47 10.25
N GLN A 296 -18.88 -15.90 9.74
CA GLN A 296 -18.65 -17.28 9.32
C GLN A 296 -18.77 -18.25 10.50
N GLN A 297 -18.19 -17.93 11.65
CA GLN A 297 -18.34 -18.73 12.86
C GLN A 297 -19.79 -18.81 13.35
N ALA A 298 -20.55 -17.71 13.26
CA ALA A 298 -21.97 -17.72 13.60
C ALA A 298 -22.79 -18.56 12.60
N LEU A 299 -22.43 -18.51 11.32
CA LEU A 299 -23.05 -19.30 10.27
C LEU A 299 -22.79 -20.79 10.47
N ASP A 300 -21.53 -21.20 10.67
CA ASP A 300 -21.14 -22.60 10.85
C ASP A 300 -21.88 -23.22 12.05
N LYS A 301 -22.00 -22.48 13.16
CA LYS A 301 -22.72 -22.94 14.36
C LYS A 301 -24.22 -23.05 14.15
N GLN A 302 -24.82 -22.09 13.45
CA GLN A 302 -26.25 -22.16 13.14
C GLN A 302 -26.55 -23.30 12.15
N GLU A 303 -25.67 -23.57 11.19
CA GLU A 303 -25.80 -24.74 10.30
C GLU A 303 -25.60 -26.06 11.04
N GLU A 304 -24.65 -26.14 11.97
CA GLU A 304 -24.47 -27.31 12.85
C GLU A 304 -25.71 -27.57 13.71
N ARG A 305 -26.32 -26.51 14.25
CA ARG A 305 -27.56 -26.62 15.02
C ARG A 305 -28.71 -27.16 14.17
N ILE A 306 -28.94 -26.59 13.00
CA ILE A 306 -29.99 -27.06 12.08
C ILE A 306 -29.74 -28.53 11.68
N ALA A 307 -28.48 -28.93 11.52
CA ALA A 307 -28.11 -30.31 11.17
C ALA A 307 -28.23 -31.32 12.32
N THR A 308 -28.22 -30.86 13.58
CA THR A 308 -28.32 -31.70 14.79
C THR A 308 -29.72 -31.76 15.38
N GLN A 309 -30.66 -31.00 14.82
CA GLN A 309 -32.05 -30.93 15.24
C GLN A 309 -32.83 -32.14 14.70
N ASP A 310 -33.49 -32.88 15.58
CA ASP A 310 -34.28 -34.07 15.23
C ASP A 310 -35.59 -33.68 14.52
N GLU A 311 -36.12 -34.54 13.64
CA GLU A 311 -37.37 -34.33 12.87
C GLU A 311 -38.64 -34.19 13.75
N GLU A 312 -38.54 -34.33 15.07
CA GLU A 312 -39.64 -34.28 16.04
C GLU A 312 -39.85 -32.89 16.68
N GLU A 313 -39.05 -31.88 16.34
CA GLU A 313 -39.20 -30.51 16.87
C GLU A 313 -40.31 -29.70 16.17
N GLU A 314 -40.95 -28.78 16.92
CA GLU A 314 -42.08 -27.95 16.45
C GLU A 314 -41.72 -27.13 15.19
N ASP A 315 -42.63 -27.10 14.20
CA ASP A 315 -42.47 -26.40 12.92
C ASP A 315 -42.02 -24.92 13.07
N ASP A 316 -42.49 -24.25 14.13
CA ASP A 316 -42.17 -22.85 14.45
C ASP A 316 -40.67 -22.65 14.78
N SER A 317 -39.99 -23.65 15.35
CA SER A 317 -38.55 -23.58 15.67
C SER A 317 -37.71 -23.68 14.40
N LEU A 318 -38.11 -24.56 13.48
CA LEU A 318 -37.44 -24.76 12.19
C LEU A 318 -37.54 -23.51 11.32
N GLU A 319 -38.72 -22.87 11.27
CA GLU A 319 -38.89 -21.59 10.55
C GLU A 319 -38.00 -20.50 11.15
N ASN A 320 -37.97 -20.37 12.48
CA ASN A 320 -37.13 -19.40 13.17
C ASN A 320 -35.64 -19.58 12.85
N ASP A 321 -35.14 -20.82 12.85
CA ASP A 321 -33.74 -21.11 12.59
C ASP A 321 -33.35 -20.87 11.12
N GLN A 322 -34.26 -21.07 10.15
CA GLN A 322 -34.05 -20.69 8.76
C GLN A 322 -34.04 -19.16 8.57
N ILE A 323 -34.90 -18.43 9.27
CA ILE A 323 -34.91 -16.96 9.26
C ILE A 323 -33.59 -16.41 9.83
N LEU A 324 -33.12 -16.98 10.95
CA LEU A 324 -31.84 -16.60 11.56
C LEU A 324 -30.66 -16.91 10.64
N LEU A 325 -30.67 -18.07 9.97
CA LEU A 325 -29.66 -18.45 8.98
C LEU A 325 -29.62 -17.47 7.80
N ALA A 326 -30.78 -17.08 7.26
CA ALA A 326 -30.89 -16.10 6.18
C ALA A 326 -30.36 -14.72 6.61
N TYR A 327 -30.68 -14.29 7.83
CA TYR A 327 -30.15 -13.05 8.42
C TYR A 327 -28.61 -13.07 8.52
N ILE A 328 -28.03 -14.16 9.05
CA ILE A 328 -26.59 -14.31 9.19
C ILE A 328 -25.91 -14.31 7.81
N LYS A 329 -26.45 -15.10 6.85
CA LYS A 329 -25.96 -15.15 5.47
C LYS A 329 -25.99 -13.79 4.80
N CYS A 330 -27.07 -13.04 4.96
CA CYS A 330 -27.19 -11.71 4.39
C CYS A 330 -26.14 -10.74 4.94
N ASN A 331 -25.96 -10.70 6.26
CA ASN A 331 -24.97 -9.83 6.88
C ASN A 331 -23.53 -10.24 6.53
N ALA A 332 -23.25 -11.54 6.38
CA ALA A 332 -21.96 -12.04 5.90
C ALA A 332 -21.69 -11.60 4.44
N LEU A 333 -22.70 -11.65 3.57
CA LEU A 333 -22.56 -11.18 2.20
C LEU A 333 -22.41 -9.66 2.13
N PHE A 334 -23.21 -8.89 2.88
CA PHE A 334 -23.06 -7.43 2.92
C PHE A 334 -21.72 -6.98 3.49
N THR A 335 -21.18 -7.65 4.52
CA THR A 335 -19.83 -7.36 5.01
C THR A 335 -18.75 -7.65 3.97
N SER A 336 -18.92 -8.70 3.15
CA SER A 336 -18.04 -8.98 2.00
C SER A 336 -18.14 -7.89 0.92
N ILE A 337 -19.36 -7.45 0.61
CA ILE A 337 -19.60 -6.36 -0.35
C ILE A 337 -18.98 -5.05 0.15
N LEU A 338 -19.13 -4.72 1.43
CA LEU A 338 -18.56 -3.49 2.01
C LEU A 338 -17.03 -3.51 2.03
N ARG A 339 -16.41 -4.67 2.32
CA ARG A 339 -14.95 -4.86 2.19
C ARG A 339 -14.50 -4.57 0.76
N ASP A 340 -15.12 -5.21 -0.21
CA ASP A 340 -14.72 -5.08 -1.62
C ASP A 340 -15.05 -3.68 -2.17
N ASN A 341 -16.09 -3.00 -1.68
CA ASN A 341 -16.40 -1.61 -1.99
C ASN A 341 -15.32 -0.64 -1.45
N TYR A 342 -14.80 -0.90 -0.25
CA TYR A 342 -13.68 -0.14 0.31
C TYR A 342 -12.42 -0.33 -0.57
N LEU A 343 -12.08 -1.57 -0.92
CA LEU A 343 -10.96 -1.88 -1.81
C LEU A 343 -11.15 -1.26 -3.20
N PHE A 344 -12.37 -1.33 -3.76
CA PHE A 344 -12.73 -0.68 -5.02
C PHE A 344 -12.48 0.82 -4.95
N THR A 345 -12.91 1.48 -3.87
CA THR A 345 -12.71 2.93 -3.68
C THR A 345 -11.22 3.29 -3.62
N GLN A 346 -10.41 2.50 -2.93
CA GLN A 346 -8.96 2.70 -2.90
C GLN A 346 -8.32 2.50 -4.28
N LEU A 347 -8.66 1.41 -4.98
CA LEU A 347 -8.17 1.13 -6.33
C LEU A 347 -8.61 2.22 -7.32
N TRP A 348 -9.81 2.76 -7.16
CA TRP A 348 -10.33 3.85 -7.98
C TRP A 348 -9.57 5.16 -7.76
N LEU A 349 -9.22 5.48 -6.51
CA LEU A 349 -8.35 6.63 -6.21
C LEU A 349 -6.96 6.45 -6.84
N GLN A 350 -6.42 5.23 -6.81
CA GLN A 350 -5.16 4.92 -7.49
C GLN A 350 -5.29 5.06 -9.01
N TRP A 351 -6.40 4.56 -9.61
CA TRP A 351 -6.73 4.68 -11.03
C TRP A 351 -6.66 6.14 -11.52
N ASN A 352 -7.24 7.06 -10.74
CA ASN A 352 -7.25 8.47 -11.08
C ASN A 352 -5.88 9.15 -10.93
N LYS A 353 -5.00 8.65 -10.05
CA LYS A 353 -3.64 9.17 -9.82
C LYS A 353 -2.59 8.60 -10.78
N LEU A 354 -2.91 7.53 -11.52
CA LEU A 354 -1.95 6.87 -12.42
C LEU A 354 -1.57 7.73 -13.62
N GLY A 355 -0.27 7.79 -13.92
CA GLY A 355 0.29 8.45 -15.10
C GLY A 355 -0.06 7.78 -16.43
N ALA A 356 0.62 8.21 -17.51
CA ALA A 356 0.32 7.76 -18.88
C ALA A 356 0.83 6.34 -19.24
N SER A 357 1.54 5.66 -18.34
CA SER A 357 2.09 4.33 -18.63
C SER A 357 0.97 3.29 -18.83
N MET A 358 0.95 2.67 -20.00
CA MET A 358 -0.09 1.70 -20.39
C MET A 358 0.01 0.40 -19.58
N ALA A 359 1.22 -0.08 -19.28
CA ALA A 359 1.43 -1.33 -18.53
C ALA A 359 0.87 -1.25 -17.10
N SER A 360 1.10 -0.12 -16.40
CA SER A 360 0.54 0.13 -15.07
C SER A 360 -0.97 0.30 -15.09
N ARG A 361 -1.53 0.89 -16.16
CA ARG A 361 -2.99 1.01 -16.31
C ARG A 361 -3.65 -0.34 -16.58
N ILE A 362 -3.06 -1.20 -17.41
CA ILE A 362 -3.63 -2.54 -17.69
C ILE A 362 -3.64 -3.40 -16.43
N THR A 363 -2.56 -3.42 -15.66
CA THR A 363 -2.50 -4.19 -14.40
C THR A 363 -3.56 -3.73 -13.41
N LYS A 364 -3.70 -2.41 -13.22
CA LYS A 364 -4.72 -1.82 -12.35
C LYS A 364 -6.14 -2.05 -12.85
N CYS A 365 -6.37 -2.00 -14.16
CA CYS A 365 -7.65 -2.34 -14.76
C CYS A 365 -8.06 -3.79 -14.46
N LYS A 366 -7.11 -4.74 -14.50
CA LYS A 366 -7.37 -6.16 -14.15
C LYS A 366 -7.68 -6.34 -12.66
N GLU A 367 -7.00 -5.61 -11.78
CA GLU A 367 -7.31 -5.60 -10.35
C GLU A 367 -8.74 -5.09 -10.10
N ILE A 368 -9.12 -3.97 -10.73
CA ILE A 368 -10.48 -3.42 -10.64
C ILE A 368 -11.50 -4.39 -11.23
N GLU A 369 -11.22 -5.00 -12.39
CA GLU A 369 -12.11 -5.99 -13.02
C GLU A 369 -12.41 -7.16 -12.08
N ARG A 370 -11.39 -7.68 -11.39
CA ARG A 370 -11.54 -8.77 -10.43
C ARG A 370 -12.44 -8.37 -9.27
N ILE A 371 -12.22 -7.19 -8.67
CA ILE A 371 -13.04 -6.69 -7.57
C ILE A 371 -14.48 -6.44 -8.02
N VAL A 372 -14.69 -5.85 -9.21
CA VAL A 372 -16.05 -5.63 -9.75
C VAL A 372 -16.76 -6.94 -10.02
N LYS A 373 -16.08 -7.98 -10.53
CA LYS A 373 -16.65 -9.32 -10.70
C LYS A 373 -17.06 -9.95 -9.37
N ASN A 374 -16.23 -9.81 -8.34
CA ASN A 374 -16.56 -10.29 -6.99
C ASN A 374 -17.78 -9.56 -6.43
N LEU A 375 -17.82 -8.22 -6.51
CA LEU A 375 -18.96 -7.41 -6.07
C LEU A 375 -20.25 -7.81 -6.78
N GLN A 376 -20.21 -8.00 -8.10
CA GLN A 376 -21.36 -8.46 -8.87
C GLN A 376 -21.84 -9.84 -8.44
N LYS A 377 -20.92 -10.75 -8.11
CA LYS A 377 -21.26 -12.08 -7.60
C LYS A 377 -21.91 -11.97 -6.22
N TYR A 378 -21.30 -11.27 -5.28
CA TYR A 378 -21.86 -11.14 -3.93
C TYR A 378 -23.22 -10.43 -3.92
N ILE A 379 -23.41 -9.40 -4.75
CA ILE A 379 -24.72 -8.74 -4.90
C ILE A 379 -25.75 -9.73 -5.49
N GLN A 380 -25.36 -10.55 -6.46
CA GLN A 380 -26.24 -11.59 -7.00
C GLN A 380 -26.60 -12.63 -5.93
N ASP A 381 -25.63 -13.08 -5.14
CA ASP A 381 -25.85 -14.03 -4.05
C ASP A 381 -26.81 -13.44 -2.99
N VAL A 382 -26.76 -12.12 -2.74
CA VAL A 382 -27.73 -11.42 -1.85
C VAL A 382 -29.13 -11.38 -2.46
N MET A 383 -29.26 -11.14 -3.76
CA MET A 383 -30.55 -11.10 -4.46
C MET A 383 -31.27 -12.47 -4.45
N GLU A 384 -30.51 -13.56 -4.34
CA GLU A 384 -31.04 -14.93 -4.30
C GLU A 384 -31.45 -15.39 -2.88
N LEU A 385 -31.20 -14.58 -1.85
CA LEU A 385 -31.57 -14.94 -0.48
C LEU A 385 -33.09 -14.87 -0.24
N PRO A 386 -33.64 -15.80 0.56
CA PRO A 386 -35.06 -15.78 0.93
C PRO A 386 -35.38 -14.52 1.74
N GLY A 387 -36.51 -13.87 1.41
CA GLY A 387 -36.96 -12.61 2.00
C GLY A 387 -36.45 -11.34 1.31
N ILE A 388 -35.40 -11.42 0.49
CA ILE A 388 -34.93 -10.28 -0.33
C ILE A 388 -35.62 -10.26 -1.70
N TYR A 389 -35.85 -11.43 -2.28
CA TYR A 389 -36.55 -11.57 -3.55
C TYR A 389 -38.00 -11.02 -3.55
N GLN A 390 -38.61 -10.92 -2.36
CA GLN A 390 -39.98 -10.42 -2.20
C GLN A 390 -40.08 -8.88 -2.10
N ASP A 391 -38.94 -8.20 -1.96
CA ASP A 391 -38.86 -6.75 -1.81
C ASP A 391 -38.43 -6.15 -3.16
N ASP A 392 -39.43 -5.79 -3.99
CA ASP A 392 -39.23 -5.27 -5.34
C ASP A 392 -38.38 -3.99 -5.36
N GLU A 393 -38.53 -3.13 -4.33
CA GLU A 393 -37.78 -1.88 -4.22
C GLU A 393 -36.30 -2.16 -3.94
N LEU A 394 -36.02 -2.99 -2.93
CA LEU A 394 -34.64 -3.39 -2.61
C LEU A 394 -33.98 -4.11 -3.78
N MET A 395 -34.69 -5.00 -4.46
CA MET A 395 -34.20 -5.72 -5.63
C MET A 395 -33.79 -4.76 -6.74
N ALA A 396 -34.63 -3.75 -7.04
CA ALA A 396 -34.30 -2.72 -8.02
C ALA A 396 -33.04 -1.93 -7.62
N GLN A 397 -32.87 -1.60 -6.33
CA GLN A 397 -31.68 -0.92 -5.81
C GLN A 397 -30.41 -1.78 -5.87
N LEU A 398 -30.51 -3.09 -5.61
CA LEU A 398 -29.39 -4.03 -5.74
C LEU A 398 -28.98 -4.19 -7.21
N GLU A 399 -29.95 -4.26 -8.14
CA GLU A 399 -29.68 -4.26 -9.58
C GLU A 399 -28.97 -2.98 -10.04
N LEU A 400 -29.43 -1.81 -9.55
CA LEU A 400 -28.78 -0.54 -9.83
C LEU A 400 -27.36 -0.49 -9.27
N THR A 401 -27.13 -1.08 -8.09
CA THR A 401 -25.80 -1.19 -7.48
C THR A 401 -24.88 -2.09 -8.33
N LYS A 402 -25.38 -3.23 -8.81
CA LYS A 402 -24.66 -4.13 -9.72
C LYS A 402 -24.30 -3.43 -11.03
N LEU A 403 -25.25 -2.65 -11.57
CA LEU A 403 -25.08 -1.84 -12.78
C LEU A 403 -24.06 -0.71 -12.54
N TYR A 404 -24.10 -0.02 -11.40
CA TYR A 404 -23.14 1.02 -11.02
C TYR A 404 -21.69 0.52 -11.10
N PHE A 405 -21.37 -0.61 -10.44
CA PHE A 405 -20.02 -1.17 -10.49
C PHE A 405 -19.63 -1.61 -11.91
N LYS A 406 -20.56 -2.20 -12.67
CA LYS A 406 -20.33 -2.58 -14.07
C LYS A 406 -19.96 -1.36 -14.93
N LEU A 407 -20.75 -0.29 -14.83
CA LEU A 407 -20.58 0.92 -15.64
C LEU A 407 -19.33 1.70 -15.26
N SER A 408 -19.00 1.75 -13.97
CA SER A 408 -17.76 2.37 -13.50
C SER A 408 -16.52 1.73 -14.16
N PHE A 409 -16.53 0.41 -14.30
CA PHE A 409 -15.47 -0.33 -14.99
C PHE A 409 -15.50 -0.13 -16.50
N THR A 410 -16.64 -0.33 -17.17
CA THR A 410 -16.71 -0.28 -18.64
C THR A 410 -16.41 1.12 -19.19
N SER A 411 -17.04 2.15 -18.63
CA SER A 411 -16.82 3.53 -19.06
C SER A 411 -15.51 4.10 -18.51
N GLY A 412 -15.26 3.96 -17.19
CA GLY A 412 -14.15 4.66 -16.55
C GLY A 412 -12.77 4.02 -16.71
N CYS A 413 -12.70 2.69 -16.83
CA CYS A 413 -11.45 1.98 -17.07
C CYS A 413 -11.29 1.61 -18.54
N LEU A 414 -12.21 0.80 -19.08
CA LEU A 414 -12.06 0.22 -20.41
C LEU A 414 -12.17 1.27 -21.52
N GLY A 415 -13.16 2.17 -21.44
CA GLY A 415 -13.28 3.32 -22.35
C GLY A 415 -12.00 4.15 -22.40
N ARG A 416 -11.47 4.53 -21.23
CA ARG A 416 -10.23 5.31 -21.15
C ARG A 416 -9.00 4.57 -21.71
N LEU A 417 -8.94 3.24 -21.62
CA LEU A 417 -7.87 2.45 -22.23
C LEU A 417 -7.96 2.44 -23.76
N TYR A 418 -9.16 2.29 -24.33
CA TYR A 418 -9.37 2.37 -25.77
C TYR A 418 -9.06 3.77 -26.31
N GLN A 419 -9.46 4.81 -25.57
CA GLN A 419 -9.10 6.21 -25.85
C GLN A 419 -7.58 6.40 -25.90
N LEU A 420 -6.82 5.90 -24.92
CA LEU A 420 -5.35 5.99 -24.90
C LEU A 420 -4.69 5.25 -26.07
N LYS A 421 -5.33 4.20 -26.60
CA LYS A 421 -4.84 3.45 -27.77
C LYS A 421 -5.18 4.13 -29.10
N GLY A 422 -5.95 5.23 -29.10
CA GLY A 422 -6.44 5.88 -30.33
C GLY A 422 -7.61 5.14 -31.00
N ARG A 423 -8.27 4.24 -30.28
CA ARG A 423 -9.45 3.49 -30.74
C ARG A 423 -10.72 4.20 -30.30
N TYR A 424 -10.99 5.33 -30.94
CA TYR A 424 -12.05 6.25 -30.51
C TYR A 424 -13.46 5.71 -30.74
N LEU A 425 -13.69 4.90 -31.79
CA LEU A 425 -15.00 4.30 -32.07
C LEU A 425 -15.42 3.33 -30.98
N GLU A 426 -14.52 2.41 -30.60
CA GLU A 426 -14.77 1.45 -29.53
C GLU A 426 -14.94 2.15 -28.17
N SER A 427 -14.13 3.19 -27.92
CA SER A 427 -14.26 4.01 -26.72
C SER A 427 -15.62 4.73 -26.66
N LEU A 428 -16.09 5.30 -27.77
CA LEU A 428 -17.37 5.99 -27.85
C LEU A 428 -18.53 5.03 -27.63
N ALA A 429 -18.49 3.86 -28.28
CA ALA A 429 -19.52 2.83 -28.12
C ALA A 429 -19.68 2.42 -26.64
N LEU A 430 -18.56 2.26 -25.91
CA LEU A 430 -18.60 1.93 -24.48
C LEU A 430 -19.24 3.03 -23.62
N HIS A 431 -18.96 4.31 -23.90
CA HIS A 431 -19.55 5.41 -23.14
C HIS A 431 -21.03 5.60 -23.44
N VAL A 432 -21.43 5.48 -24.71
CA VAL A 432 -22.84 5.62 -25.14
C VAL A 432 -23.69 4.46 -24.60
N ASP A 433 -23.22 3.22 -24.73
CA ASP A 433 -23.88 2.04 -24.15
C ASP A 433 -24.03 2.17 -22.63
N ALA A 434 -22.96 2.62 -21.94
CA ALA A 434 -23.02 2.87 -20.50
C ALA A 434 -24.02 3.97 -20.13
N HIS A 435 -24.14 5.00 -20.98
CA HIS A 435 -25.06 6.09 -20.73
C HIS A 435 -26.51 5.66 -20.84
N HIS A 436 -26.87 4.96 -21.93
CA HIS A 436 -28.21 4.44 -22.15
C HIS A 436 -28.63 3.49 -21.03
N LYS A 437 -27.79 2.50 -20.69
CA LYS A 437 -28.08 1.56 -19.60
C LYS A 437 -28.32 2.24 -18.25
N LEU A 438 -27.62 3.34 -17.97
CA LEU A 438 -27.82 4.09 -16.73
C LEU A 438 -29.14 4.87 -16.78
N GLU A 439 -29.43 5.57 -17.88
CA GLU A 439 -30.66 6.36 -18.01
C GLU A 439 -31.91 5.47 -18.05
N ASP A 440 -31.88 4.37 -18.81
CA ASP A 440 -32.99 3.41 -18.90
C ASP A 440 -33.34 2.85 -17.51
N LYS A 441 -32.31 2.50 -16.71
CA LYS A 441 -32.53 1.98 -15.35
C LYS A 441 -33.03 3.06 -14.39
N LEU A 442 -32.54 4.30 -14.51
CA LEU A 442 -33.02 5.41 -13.68
C LEU A 442 -34.48 5.77 -13.98
N ILE A 443 -34.88 5.75 -15.26
CA ILE A 443 -36.27 5.97 -15.67
C ILE A 443 -37.18 4.86 -15.13
N SER A 444 -36.71 3.61 -15.10
CA SER A 444 -37.51 2.50 -14.54
C SER A 444 -37.71 2.55 -13.02
N MET A 445 -36.95 3.38 -12.31
CA MET A 445 -36.89 3.43 -10.84
C MET A 445 -37.38 4.77 -10.29
N ASP A 446 -38.37 5.40 -10.92
CA ASP A 446 -38.86 6.79 -10.68
C ASP A 446 -38.90 7.26 -9.20
N ASP A 447 -39.05 6.36 -8.22
CA ASP A 447 -38.94 6.63 -6.78
C ASP A 447 -37.64 6.10 -6.14
N PHE A 448 -36.54 6.84 -6.26
CA PHE A 448 -35.31 6.57 -5.51
C PHE A 448 -35.17 7.55 -4.33
N GLN A 449 -36.14 7.65 -3.43
CA GLN A 449 -36.07 8.61 -2.31
C GLN A 449 -35.44 8.03 -1.04
N GLU A 450 -35.62 6.73 -0.78
CA GLU A 450 -35.08 6.05 0.39
C GLU A 450 -34.02 5.01 0.00
N VAL A 451 -32.81 5.12 0.56
CA VAL A 451 -31.72 4.18 0.26
C VAL A 451 -31.81 2.99 1.22
N LEU A 452 -32.22 1.84 0.72
CA LEU A 452 -32.40 0.60 1.50
C LEU A 452 -31.11 -0.23 1.60
N VAL A 453 -30.12 0.06 0.76
CA VAL A 453 -28.86 -0.70 0.71
C VAL A 453 -27.90 -0.25 1.82
N PRO A 454 -27.36 -1.15 2.66
CA PRO A 454 -26.46 -0.80 3.76
C PRO A 454 -25.17 -0.08 3.33
N GLY A 455 -24.71 0.84 4.17
CA GLY A 455 -23.32 1.35 4.17
C GLY A 455 -22.86 2.02 2.88
N ASP A 456 -23.37 3.21 2.56
CA ASP A 456 -22.97 4.06 1.41
C ASP A 456 -22.61 3.27 0.12
N LEU A 457 -23.24 2.12 -0.13
CA LEU A 457 -22.96 1.30 -1.31
C LEU A 457 -23.45 2.02 -2.57
N LEU A 458 -24.62 2.64 -2.43
CA LEU A 458 -25.25 3.48 -3.43
C LEU A 458 -25.71 4.78 -2.76
N SER A 459 -25.56 5.89 -3.48
CA SER A 459 -26.05 7.20 -3.06
C SER A 459 -26.36 8.00 -4.31
N HIS A 460 -27.35 8.89 -4.25
CA HIS A 460 -27.63 9.87 -5.29
C HIS A 460 -26.37 10.59 -5.77
N LYS A 461 -25.47 10.93 -4.83
CA LYS A 461 -24.20 11.60 -5.13
C LYS A 461 -23.31 10.72 -6.02
N LYS A 462 -23.21 9.41 -5.74
CA LYS A 462 -22.39 8.47 -6.52
C LYS A 462 -22.94 8.26 -7.92
N ILE A 463 -24.27 8.16 -8.04
CA ILE A 463 -24.94 8.04 -9.35
C ILE A 463 -24.70 9.32 -10.18
N ALA A 464 -24.87 10.50 -9.59
CA ALA A 464 -24.62 11.77 -10.27
C ALA A 464 -23.14 11.93 -10.70
N ILE A 465 -22.19 11.50 -9.86
CA ILE A 465 -20.76 11.47 -10.19
C ILE A 465 -20.51 10.53 -11.37
N LEU A 466 -21.10 9.33 -11.36
CA LEU A 466 -20.98 8.36 -12.44
C LEU A 466 -21.55 8.91 -13.76
N GLN A 467 -22.75 9.48 -13.73
CA GLN A 467 -23.39 10.07 -14.90
C GLN A 467 -22.54 11.21 -15.48
N ARG A 468 -22.00 12.09 -14.62
CA ARG A 468 -21.09 13.16 -15.05
C ARG A 468 -19.82 12.57 -15.67
N MET A 469 -19.23 11.56 -15.05
CA MET A 469 -18.03 10.90 -15.57
C MET A 469 -18.26 10.30 -16.96
N ILE A 470 -19.36 9.57 -17.17
CA ILE A 470 -19.73 8.99 -18.47
C ILE A 470 -19.89 10.11 -19.52
N LYS A 471 -20.65 11.18 -19.20
CA LYS A 471 -20.84 12.32 -20.10
C LYS A 471 -19.53 13.04 -20.44
N THR A 472 -18.62 13.20 -19.47
CA THR A 472 -17.30 13.81 -19.71
C THR A 472 -16.39 12.94 -20.57
N GLY A 473 -16.37 11.62 -20.34
CA GLY A 473 -15.62 10.67 -21.15
C GLY A 473 -16.11 10.65 -22.58
N TRP A 474 -17.42 10.58 -22.78
CA TRP A 474 -18.05 10.69 -24.10
C TRP A 474 -17.62 11.96 -24.84
N LYS A 475 -17.81 13.15 -24.23
CA LYS A 475 -17.41 14.43 -24.85
C LYS A 475 -15.91 14.50 -25.16
N SER A 476 -15.08 13.98 -24.25
CA SER A 476 -13.62 13.92 -24.44
C SER A 476 -13.25 13.08 -25.67
N VAL A 477 -13.83 11.89 -25.82
CA VAL A 477 -13.58 11.01 -26.97
C VAL A 477 -14.01 11.67 -28.28
N VAL A 478 -15.18 12.32 -28.31
CA VAL A 478 -15.65 13.07 -29.49
C VAL A 478 -14.65 14.18 -29.87
N SER A 479 -14.24 15.01 -28.89
CA SER A 479 -13.29 16.10 -29.15
C SER A 479 -11.93 15.61 -29.68
N LEU A 480 -11.42 14.48 -29.18
CA LEU A 480 -10.17 13.90 -29.63
C LEU A 480 -10.28 13.27 -31.03
N ALA A 481 -11.41 12.63 -31.34
CA ALA A 481 -11.66 12.08 -32.66
C ALA A 481 -11.77 13.20 -33.72
N GLU A 482 -12.42 14.32 -33.38
CA GLU A 482 -12.47 15.51 -34.24
C GLU A 482 -11.10 16.15 -34.44
N TYR A 483 -10.32 16.26 -33.37
CA TYR A 483 -8.95 16.76 -33.43
C TYR A 483 -8.05 15.86 -34.29
N GLU A 484 -8.14 14.54 -34.15
CA GLU A 484 -7.40 13.60 -35.00
C GLU A 484 -7.82 13.71 -36.48
N LYS A 485 -9.12 13.87 -36.73
CA LYS A 485 -9.65 14.11 -38.08
C LYS A 485 -9.10 15.42 -38.67
N PHE A 486 -9.00 16.48 -37.87
CA PHE A 486 -8.43 17.76 -38.29
C PHE A 486 -6.92 17.65 -38.58
N LEU A 487 -6.15 16.98 -37.72
CA LEU A 487 -4.72 16.72 -37.95
C LEU A 487 -4.49 15.95 -39.25
N LYS A 488 -5.25 14.86 -39.47
CA LYS A 488 -5.15 14.08 -40.72
C LYS A 488 -5.46 14.92 -41.95
N LYS A 489 -6.49 15.76 -41.90
CA LYS A 489 -6.82 16.71 -42.98
C LYS A 489 -5.70 17.73 -43.24
N SER A 490 -5.12 18.32 -42.18
CA SER A 490 -4.05 19.32 -42.32
C SER A 490 -2.77 18.76 -42.96
N SER A 491 -2.50 17.47 -42.75
CA SER A 491 -1.31 16.79 -43.29
C SER A 491 -1.47 16.29 -44.73
N GLN A 492 -2.67 16.33 -45.31
CA GLN A 492 -2.94 15.66 -46.58
C GLN A 492 -2.75 16.52 -47.84
N ASP A 493 -2.85 17.86 -47.78
CA ASP A 493 -3.15 18.57 -49.04
C ASP A 493 -2.12 19.58 -49.58
N LEU A 494 -1.11 20.04 -48.82
CA LEU A 494 -0.26 21.14 -49.32
C LEU A 494 1.22 20.80 -49.57
N TYR A 495 1.83 19.90 -48.78
CA TYR A 495 3.29 19.67 -48.83
C TYR A 495 3.70 18.20 -48.70
N GLN A 496 2.84 17.26 -49.13
CA GLN A 496 3.25 15.86 -49.16
C GLN A 496 4.34 15.63 -50.22
N PRO A 497 5.52 15.09 -49.83
CA PRO A 497 6.54 14.74 -50.80
C PRO A 497 6.00 13.69 -51.77
N SER A 498 6.35 13.84 -53.02
CA SER A 498 6.04 12.90 -54.09
C SER A 498 6.65 11.53 -53.80
N ILE A 499 6.12 10.48 -54.43
CA ILE A 499 6.62 9.10 -54.23
C ILE A 499 8.12 9.01 -54.55
N ILE A 500 8.61 9.76 -55.54
CA ILE A 500 10.03 9.82 -55.87
C ILE A 500 10.90 10.51 -54.80
N GLU A 501 10.38 11.52 -54.11
CA GLU A 501 11.11 12.18 -53.01
C GLU A 501 11.15 11.32 -51.75
N LYS A 502 10.17 10.42 -51.57
CA LYS A 502 10.12 9.47 -50.46
C LYS A 502 11.08 8.29 -50.64
N LEU A 503 11.48 7.97 -51.87
CA LEU A 503 12.41 6.88 -52.20
C LEU A 503 13.76 7.01 -51.47
N ASP A 504 14.26 8.24 -51.30
CA ASP A 504 15.52 8.51 -50.58
C ASP A 504 15.39 8.36 -49.05
N SER A 505 14.17 8.49 -48.50
CA SER A 505 13.92 8.58 -47.06
C SER A 505 13.57 7.26 -46.37
N GLY A 506 13.33 6.16 -47.12
CA GLY A 506 13.05 4.84 -46.54
C GLY A 506 12.17 3.93 -47.40
N ARG A 507 11.67 2.83 -46.81
CA ARG A 507 10.80 1.85 -47.48
C ARG A 507 9.39 2.42 -47.66
N ILE A 508 8.90 2.40 -48.90
CA ILE A 508 7.54 2.80 -49.26
C ILE A 508 6.56 1.65 -48.95
N LEU A 509 5.51 1.93 -48.19
CA LEU A 509 4.44 0.98 -47.90
C LEU A 509 3.35 1.04 -49.00
N PRO A 510 2.65 -0.06 -49.33
CA PRO A 510 1.59 -0.05 -50.35
C PRO A 510 0.46 0.95 -50.09
N ALA A 511 0.19 1.28 -48.82
CA ALA A 511 -0.81 2.28 -48.43
C ALA A 511 -0.38 3.73 -48.69
N GLU A 512 0.89 3.99 -48.99
CA GLU A 512 1.46 5.33 -49.22
C GLU A 512 1.53 5.70 -50.71
N VAL A 513 1.19 4.75 -51.60
CA VAL A 513 1.25 4.93 -53.06
C VAL A 513 -0.03 5.63 -53.53
N SER A 514 0.02 6.96 -53.61
CA SER A 514 -1.02 7.76 -54.25
C SER A 514 -0.68 8.03 -55.72
N LEU A 515 -1.50 7.53 -56.66
CA LEU A 515 -1.30 7.74 -58.11
C LEU A 515 -1.37 9.22 -58.55
N SER A 516 -1.92 10.10 -57.71
CA SER A 516 -2.03 11.53 -57.96
C SER A 516 -0.77 12.34 -57.68
N ASN A 517 0.21 11.81 -56.92
CA ASN A 517 1.42 12.53 -56.48
C ASN A 517 2.69 11.67 -56.68
N ILE A 518 2.84 11.08 -57.87
CA ILE A 518 3.97 10.20 -58.20
C ILE A 518 5.27 11.00 -58.38
N PHE A 519 5.21 12.13 -59.10
CA PHE A 519 6.35 12.96 -59.46
C PHE A 519 5.97 14.46 -59.48
N PRO A 520 6.83 15.39 -59.02
CA PRO A 520 6.54 16.81 -59.06
C PRO A 520 6.75 17.35 -60.48
N LEU A 521 5.67 17.42 -61.27
CA LEU A 521 5.71 17.96 -62.65
C LEU A 521 6.03 19.47 -62.71
N ARG A 522 5.94 20.18 -61.59
CA ARG A 522 6.29 21.60 -61.45
C ARG A 522 7.17 21.80 -60.22
N PRO A 523 8.20 22.67 -60.29
CA PRO A 523 9.02 22.98 -59.12
C PRO A 523 8.15 23.60 -58.03
N LYS A 524 8.07 22.95 -56.87
CA LYS A 524 7.39 23.47 -55.69
C LYS A 524 8.41 24.17 -54.80
N LEU A 525 8.15 25.43 -54.45
CA LEU A 525 8.94 26.14 -53.44
C LEU A 525 8.64 25.53 -52.07
N ILE A 526 9.60 24.80 -51.52
CA ILE A 526 9.50 24.20 -50.18
C ILE A 526 10.32 25.07 -49.22
N PRO A 527 9.78 25.50 -48.07
CA PRO A 527 10.58 26.16 -47.06
C PRO A 527 11.61 25.17 -46.49
N VAL A 528 12.89 25.44 -46.71
CA VAL A 528 13.97 24.71 -46.06
C VAL A 528 14.05 25.23 -44.62
N PRO A 529 13.90 24.39 -43.58
CA PRO A 529 14.04 24.87 -42.21
C PRO A 529 15.45 25.43 -42.04
N SER A 530 15.55 26.69 -41.62
CA SER A 530 16.83 27.27 -41.21
C SER A 530 17.46 26.37 -40.15
N LYS A 531 18.80 26.26 -40.16
CA LYS A 531 19.55 25.47 -39.15
C LYS A 531 18.96 25.70 -37.76
N PRO A 532 18.79 24.65 -36.93
CA PRO A 532 18.20 24.79 -35.61
C PRO A 532 18.95 25.87 -34.82
N SER A 533 18.22 26.87 -34.34
CA SER A 533 18.80 27.93 -33.53
C SER A 533 19.23 27.33 -32.19
N LEU A 534 20.53 27.09 -32.06
CA LEU A 534 21.13 26.56 -30.84
C LEU A 534 21.47 27.76 -29.94
N PHE A 535 20.64 28.00 -28.94
CA PHE A 535 20.93 28.99 -27.91
C PHE A 535 21.91 28.39 -26.91
N ASP A 536 23.05 29.03 -26.72
CA ASP A 536 24.00 28.63 -25.68
C ASP A 536 23.49 29.10 -24.31
N LEU A 537 22.56 28.32 -23.76
CA LEU A 537 21.93 28.59 -22.46
C LEU A 537 22.94 28.52 -21.31
N ALA A 538 24.11 27.92 -21.49
CA ALA A 538 25.15 27.84 -20.46
C ALA A 538 25.74 29.22 -20.14
N PHE A 539 25.74 30.15 -21.10
CA PHE A 539 26.22 31.52 -20.90
C PHE A 539 25.39 32.27 -19.84
N ASN A 540 24.10 31.96 -19.71
CA ASN A 540 23.21 32.55 -18.70
C ASN A 540 23.56 32.15 -17.26
N TYR A 541 24.41 31.13 -17.09
CA TYR A 541 24.81 30.61 -15.77
C TYR A 541 26.27 30.97 -15.40
N MET A 542 26.97 31.75 -16.22
CA MET A 542 28.28 32.28 -15.86
C MET A 542 28.13 33.55 -15.01
N ASN A 543 28.18 33.39 -13.69
CA ASN A 543 28.31 34.53 -12.77
C ASN A 543 29.79 34.86 -12.55
N TYR A 544 30.18 36.10 -12.83
CA TYR A 544 31.51 36.60 -12.50
C TYR A 544 31.62 36.82 -11.00
N ALA A 545 32.62 36.21 -10.37
CA ALA A 545 32.90 36.37 -8.95
C ALA A 545 33.59 37.71 -8.68
N ALA A 546 32.83 38.80 -8.71
CA ALA A 546 33.12 40.02 -7.96
C ALA A 546 31.88 40.93 -7.98
N ASN A 547 31.50 41.35 -6.77
CA ASN A 547 30.48 42.32 -6.39
C ASN A 547 29.09 41.72 -6.15
N ASP A 548 28.88 41.39 -4.87
CA ASP A 548 27.58 41.32 -4.22
C ASP A 548 26.76 42.57 -4.56
N GLU A 549 25.62 42.39 -5.22
CA GLU A 549 24.40 43.13 -4.92
C GLU A 549 23.17 42.33 -5.37
N VAL A 550 22.18 42.31 -4.48
CA VAL A 550 21.02 41.43 -4.49
C VAL A 550 19.99 41.88 -5.52
N SER A 551 19.24 40.90 -6.06
CA SER A 551 17.84 40.98 -6.53
C SER A 551 17.60 41.28 -8.01
N LYS A 552 17.14 40.29 -8.78
CA LYS A 552 15.71 39.96 -8.96
C LYS A 552 15.55 38.91 -10.07
N SER A 553 14.93 37.79 -9.72
CA SER A 553 14.28 36.87 -10.66
C SER A 553 13.21 37.61 -11.48
N PRO A 554 13.12 37.45 -12.82
CA PRO A 554 12.02 38.05 -13.57
C PRO A 554 10.76 37.21 -13.39
N GLU A 555 9.73 37.86 -12.87
CA GLU A 555 8.35 37.40 -12.95
C GLU A 555 7.91 37.25 -14.41
N THR A 556 7.33 36.09 -14.71
CA THR A 556 6.64 35.79 -15.95
C THR A 556 5.41 36.69 -16.09
N THR A 557 5.55 37.82 -16.76
CA THR A 557 4.40 38.63 -17.20
C THR A 557 4.03 38.25 -18.62
N THR A 558 2.98 37.42 -18.71
CA THR A 558 2.14 37.28 -19.89
C THR A 558 1.58 38.64 -20.28
N LYS A 559 1.96 39.18 -21.44
CA LYS A 559 1.13 40.13 -22.18
C LYS A 559 1.03 39.74 -23.64
N SER A 560 -0.22 39.63 -24.03
CA SER A 560 -0.82 39.37 -25.33
C SER A 560 -0.38 40.37 -26.40
N ASP A 561 -0.02 39.84 -27.56
CA ASP A 561 0.06 40.57 -28.81
C ASP A 561 -1.34 41.00 -29.29
N SER A 562 -1.49 42.29 -29.58
CA SER A 562 -2.49 42.80 -30.51
C SER A 562 -1.88 43.90 -31.38
N SER A 563 -1.49 43.49 -32.59
CA SER A 563 -1.67 44.15 -33.88
C SER A 563 -1.66 45.68 -33.99
N ALA A 564 -0.74 46.12 -34.85
CA ALA A 564 -0.93 47.00 -36.02
C ALA A 564 -0.61 48.52 -35.88
N SER A 565 0.38 48.94 -36.69
CA SER A 565 0.31 50.00 -37.73
C SER A 565 1.42 51.06 -37.68
N VAL A 566 2.37 50.95 -38.64
CA VAL A 566 2.64 51.94 -39.72
C VAL A 566 3.04 53.37 -39.28
N VAL A 567 4.34 53.72 -39.34
CA VAL A 567 5.04 54.54 -40.37
C VAL A 567 5.71 55.79 -39.72
N PRO A 568 6.79 56.33 -40.31
CA PRO A 568 8.01 56.69 -39.58
C PRO A 568 8.41 58.17 -39.71
N GLU A 569 9.67 58.42 -39.37
CA GLU A 569 10.56 59.54 -39.73
C GLU A 569 10.88 60.62 -38.68
N ASP A 570 12.19 60.69 -38.45
CA ASP A 570 13.04 61.87 -38.35
C ASP A 570 12.85 62.86 -37.20
N THR A 571 13.90 62.97 -36.38
CA THR A 571 14.87 64.05 -36.61
C THR A 571 16.16 63.82 -35.83
N ALA A 572 17.26 63.88 -36.59
CA ALA A 572 18.62 63.97 -36.10
C ALA A 572 18.85 65.29 -35.33
N GLY A 573 19.69 65.24 -34.28
CA GLY A 573 20.03 66.42 -33.50
C GLY A 573 21.20 66.24 -32.55
N LYS A 574 22.38 65.95 -33.11
CA LYS A 574 23.70 65.95 -32.46
C LYS A 574 23.95 67.20 -31.59
N LYS A 575 24.81 67.07 -30.56
CA LYS A 575 26.11 67.78 -30.38
C LYS A 575 26.75 67.36 -29.04
N ARG A 576 27.93 66.70 -29.06
CA ARG A 576 29.31 67.24 -28.95
C ARG A 576 29.82 67.16 -27.50
N GLY A 577 31.01 66.65 -27.16
CA GLY A 577 32.15 66.13 -27.93
C GLY A 577 33.43 66.30 -27.10
N PHE A 578 34.50 65.55 -27.38
CA PHE A 578 35.88 66.10 -27.45
C PHE A 578 36.87 65.06 -28.05
N LEU A 579 37.26 65.31 -29.30
CA LEU A 579 38.59 64.98 -29.87
C LEU A 579 39.65 65.74 -29.05
N GLY A 580 40.88 65.30 -28.79
CA GLY A 580 41.67 64.17 -29.28
C GLY A 580 43.16 64.43 -29.02
N LEU A 581 43.95 63.35 -29.10
CA LEU A 581 45.37 63.28 -29.49
C LEU A 581 46.46 63.87 -28.56
N PHE A 582 47.41 63.02 -28.17
CA PHE A 582 48.83 63.39 -28.16
C PHE A 582 49.59 62.47 -29.12
N ARG A 583 50.42 63.12 -29.94
CA ARG A 583 51.49 62.59 -30.82
C ARG A 583 52.15 61.29 -30.31
N ASN A 584 52.33 60.33 -31.22
CA ASN A 584 53.57 60.19 -32.00
C ASN A 584 53.30 59.45 -33.32
#